data_AF-A0A7L4R8G5-F1
#
_entry.id   AF-A0A7L4R8G5-F1
#
_cell.length_a   1.000
_cell.length_b   1.000
_cell.length_c   1.000
_cell.angle_alpha   90.00
_cell.angle_beta   90.00
_cell.angle_gamma   90.00
#
_symmetry.space_group_name_H-M   'P 1'
#
loop_
_entity.id
_entity.type
_entity.pdbx_description
1 polymer ?
#
loop_
_entity_poly.entity_id
_entity_poly.type
_entity_poly.pdbx_seq_one_letter_code
_entity_poly.pdbx_strand_id
1 'polypeptide(L)'
;MAVKPAHIAIALLVLVTIGLSILLIVTYMDGTARQEVLKSQLNETKNQLRATENELNMVRAALNDRENEIALQKDEIANLTADLESKNDRIVELEAELNETQTELEEAQTTLQEAQQDIDAIRNETLAMDEAINQSIQWFTENSELPSTLKVDRFINKVEDGCEQGNTLNLACISYLMGSELGMVYKNDPTGDRLYSIEEIITRKGGDCEDFSLFFKALLNRFKGQDLELEAWERGIGSYTVYEDTAENMRWYYDNARGKALGNPEDLHPYAACYWNEIFGTTWGGHCIIMLTAANITSSSDINDANLADAVFFEPQDGKYKGRMDDEFNACADGNETCGEDTYKIVFVITDSDLYEFSDGRWNYYADYGDRLDDILADLDKIKTDDSSEGPGIPS
;
A
#
# COMPACT_ATOMS: atom_id res chain seq x y z
N MET A 1 20.38 44.46 -170.59
CA MET A 1 19.12 44.35 -169.82
C MET A 1 19.39 44.79 -168.40
N ALA A 2 18.92 45.99 -168.03
CA ALA A 2 19.08 46.56 -166.70
C ALA A 2 17.97 46.05 -165.78
N VAL A 3 18.31 45.31 -164.71
CA VAL A 3 17.36 44.94 -163.67
C VAL A 3 17.08 46.17 -162.83
N LYS A 4 15.80 46.54 -162.73
CA LYS A 4 15.32 47.78 -162.11
C LYS A 4 15.59 47.78 -160.58
N PRO A 5 16.14 48.85 -160.00
CA PRO A 5 16.47 48.95 -158.58
C PRO A 5 15.29 48.72 -157.62
N ALA A 6 14.05 48.83 -158.09
CA ALA A 6 12.84 48.53 -157.31
C ALA A 6 12.72 47.06 -156.87
N HIS A 7 13.24 46.09 -157.63
CA HIS A 7 13.09 44.66 -157.29
C HIS A 7 14.09 44.21 -156.21
N ILE A 8 15.26 44.83 -156.14
CA ILE A 8 16.27 44.59 -155.10
C ILE A 8 15.81 45.18 -153.76
N ALA A 9 15.18 46.37 -153.79
CA ALA A 9 14.62 47.00 -152.60
C ALA A 9 13.46 46.19 -151.98
N ILE A 10 12.57 45.62 -152.79
CA ILE A 10 11.47 44.76 -152.31
C ILE A 10 12.01 43.45 -151.73
N ALA A 11 13.00 42.81 -152.36
CA ALA A 11 13.62 41.59 -151.83
C ALA A 11 14.34 41.82 -150.48
N LEU A 12 15.04 42.96 -150.34
CA LEU A 12 15.64 43.37 -149.06
C LEU A 12 14.60 43.66 -147.99
N LEU A 13 13.49 44.32 -148.33
CA LEU A 13 12.40 44.59 -147.39
C LEU A 13 11.70 43.31 -146.93
N VAL A 14 11.55 42.33 -147.83
CA VAL A 14 11.01 40.99 -147.51
C VAL A 14 11.98 40.21 -146.63
N LEU A 15 13.30 40.25 -146.88
CA LEU A 15 14.29 39.59 -146.02
C LEU A 15 14.41 40.24 -144.64
N VAL A 16 14.30 41.57 -144.55
CA VAL A 16 14.29 42.31 -143.26
C VAL A 16 13.02 42.03 -142.47
N THR A 17 11.85 41.98 -143.13
CA THR A 17 10.58 41.63 -142.47
C THR A 17 10.55 40.17 -142.02
N ILE A 18 11.07 39.23 -142.83
CA ILE A 18 11.25 37.83 -142.43
C ILE A 18 12.25 37.73 -141.26
N GLY A 19 13.38 38.45 -141.30
CA GLY A 19 14.36 38.48 -140.22
C GLY A 19 13.81 39.05 -138.91
N LEU A 20 13.03 40.14 -138.97
CA LEU A 20 12.30 40.71 -137.82
C LEU A 20 11.23 39.75 -137.30
N SER A 21 10.51 39.06 -138.19
CA SER A 21 9.50 38.06 -137.82
C SER A 21 10.13 36.86 -137.11
N ILE A 22 11.26 36.36 -137.62
CA ILE A 22 12.03 35.29 -136.99
C ILE A 22 12.58 35.75 -135.64
N LEU A 23 13.10 36.97 -135.54
CA LEU A 23 13.58 37.53 -134.28
C LEU A 23 12.45 37.64 -133.24
N LEU A 24 11.26 38.09 -133.66
CA LEU A 24 10.05 38.11 -132.83
C LEU A 24 9.62 36.72 -132.38
N ILE A 25 9.67 35.71 -133.26
CA ILE A 25 9.36 34.31 -132.91
C ILE A 25 10.40 33.75 -131.93
N VAL A 26 11.70 33.98 -132.15
CA VAL A 26 12.77 33.49 -131.26
C VAL A 26 12.70 34.16 -129.89
N THR A 27 12.45 35.47 -129.83
CA THR A 27 12.26 36.20 -128.57
C THR A 27 10.96 35.81 -127.86
N TYR A 28 9.89 35.52 -128.59
CA TYR A 28 8.65 34.96 -128.04
C TYR A 28 8.88 33.56 -127.48
N MET A 29 9.55 32.68 -128.22
CA MET A 29 9.88 31.33 -127.79
C MET A 29 10.80 31.32 -126.55
N ASP A 30 11.86 32.15 -126.53
CA ASP A 30 12.72 32.34 -125.34
C ASP A 30 11.91 32.90 -124.15
N GLY A 31 11.00 33.84 -124.42
CA GLY A 31 10.06 34.36 -123.42
C GLY A 31 9.14 33.27 -122.84
N THR A 32 8.57 32.42 -123.68
CA THR A 32 7.71 31.30 -123.25
C THR A 32 8.49 30.23 -122.49
N ALA A 33 9.69 29.89 -122.94
CA ALA A 33 10.56 28.93 -122.26
C ALA A 33 10.99 29.44 -120.87
N ARG A 34 11.37 30.73 -120.77
CA ARG A 34 11.63 31.38 -119.47
C ARG A 34 10.40 31.39 -118.58
N GLN A 35 9.21 31.62 -119.14
CA GLN A 35 7.97 31.60 -118.40
C GLN A 35 7.63 30.21 -117.85
N GLU A 36 7.87 29.13 -118.62
CA GLU A 36 7.71 27.76 -118.15
C GLU A 36 8.71 27.39 -117.05
N VAL A 37 9.99 27.79 -117.21
CA VAL A 37 11.03 27.60 -116.19
C VAL A 37 10.66 28.35 -114.90
N LEU A 38 10.24 29.62 -115.00
CA LEU A 38 9.78 30.41 -113.85
C LEU A 38 8.54 29.81 -113.18
N LYS A 39 7.59 29.28 -113.95
CA LYS A 39 6.43 28.54 -113.41
C LYS A 39 6.85 27.28 -112.67
N SER A 40 7.81 26.52 -113.23
CA SER A 40 8.35 25.32 -112.59
C SER A 40 9.03 25.67 -111.27
N GLN A 41 9.92 26.68 -111.28
CA GLN A 41 10.59 27.18 -110.08
C GLN A 41 9.60 27.68 -109.04
N LEU A 42 8.58 28.45 -109.45
CA LEU A 42 7.53 28.92 -108.54
C LEU A 42 6.75 27.75 -107.90
N ASN A 43 6.42 26.72 -108.67
CA ASN A 43 5.76 25.53 -108.14
C ASN A 43 6.66 24.74 -107.19
N GLU A 44 7.95 24.62 -107.51
CA GLU A 44 8.94 24.00 -106.64
C GLU A 44 9.07 24.77 -105.32
N THR A 45 9.23 26.08 -105.37
CA THR A 45 9.26 26.95 -104.18
C THR A 45 7.96 26.84 -103.37
N LYS A 46 6.79 26.78 -104.02
CA LYS A 46 5.50 26.56 -103.33
C LYS A 46 5.46 25.20 -102.62
N ASN A 47 5.96 24.15 -103.26
CA ASN A 47 6.01 22.82 -102.66
C ASN A 47 6.98 22.78 -101.47
N GLN A 48 8.15 23.42 -101.59
CA GLN A 48 9.11 23.56 -100.50
C GLN A 48 8.51 24.35 -99.33
N LEU A 49 7.85 25.49 -99.60
CA LEU A 49 7.17 26.28 -98.58
C LEU A 49 6.12 25.45 -97.83
N ARG A 50 5.28 24.70 -98.57
CA ARG A 50 4.27 23.82 -97.97
C ARG A 50 4.91 22.70 -97.13
N ALA A 51 6.05 22.15 -97.56
CA ALA A 51 6.78 21.16 -96.77
C ALA A 51 7.33 21.76 -95.47
N THR A 52 7.95 22.93 -95.53
CA THR A 52 8.43 23.66 -94.35
C THR A 52 7.28 24.06 -93.42
N GLU A 53 6.13 24.47 -93.94
CA GLU A 53 4.92 24.75 -93.14
C GLU A 53 4.42 23.50 -92.39
N ASN A 54 4.42 22.34 -93.06
CA ASN A 54 4.06 21.07 -92.42
C ASN A 54 5.05 20.66 -91.33
N GLU A 55 6.36 20.77 -91.59
CA GLU A 55 7.41 20.51 -90.60
C GLU A 55 7.29 21.46 -89.39
N LEU A 56 7.05 22.75 -89.64
CA LEU A 56 6.82 23.74 -88.58
C LEU A 56 5.61 23.38 -87.73
N ASN A 57 4.51 22.96 -88.35
CA ASN A 57 3.30 22.52 -87.64
C ASN A 57 3.56 21.27 -86.80
N MET A 58 4.33 20.30 -87.31
CA MET A 58 4.73 19.12 -86.56
C MET A 58 5.62 19.46 -85.36
N VAL A 59 6.62 20.33 -85.55
CA VAL A 59 7.49 20.80 -84.47
C VAL A 59 6.69 21.55 -83.40
N ARG A 60 5.73 22.39 -83.80
CA ARG A 60 4.82 23.07 -82.86
C ARG A 60 3.97 22.10 -82.06
N ALA A 61 3.42 21.06 -82.70
CA ALA A 61 2.66 20.03 -82.01
C ALA A 61 3.53 19.28 -81.00
N ALA A 62 4.74 18.85 -81.40
CA ALA A 62 5.68 18.17 -80.50
C ALA A 62 6.15 19.07 -79.35
N LEU A 63 6.34 20.37 -79.60
CA LEU A 63 6.66 21.34 -78.55
C LEU A 63 5.52 21.46 -77.54
N ASN A 64 4.28 21.60 -78.02
CA ASN A 64 3.09 21.67 -77.18
C ASN A 64 2.90 20.41 -76.33
N ASP A 65 3.17 19.22 -76.89
CA ASP A 65 3.13 17.96 -76.13
C ASP A 65 4.19 17.93 -75.01
N ARG A 66 5.42 18.40 -75.29
CA ARG A 66 6.48 18.51 -74.27
C ARG A 66 6.17 19.57 -73.21
N GLU A 67 5.57 20.69 -73.58
CA GLU A 67 5.11 21.71 -72.63
C GLU A 67 4.04 21.14 -71.67
N ASN A 68 3.11 20.34 -72.20
CA ASN A 68 2.10 19.64 -71.38
C ASN A 68 2.73 18.60 -70.46
N GLU A 69 3.69 17.81 -70.94
CA GLU A 69 4.41 16.82 -70.12
C GLU A 69 5.20 17.49 -68.98
N ILE A 70 5.88 18.60 -69.27
CA ILE A 70 6.59 19.40 -68.26
C ILE A 70 5.60 19.98 -67.23
N ALA A 71 4.43 20.43 -67.66
CA ALA A 71 3.40 20.93 -66.74
C ALA A 71 2.92 19.82 -65.79
N LEU A 72 2.61 18.63 -66.31
CA LEU A 72 2.21 17.48 -65.50
C LEU A 72 3.30 17.05 -64.50
N GLN A 73 4.56 17.01 -64.94
CA GLN A 73 5.68 16.67 -64.05
C GLN A 73 5.90 17.72 -62.96
N LYS A 74 5.68 19.01 -63.26
CA LYS A 74 5.73 20.07 -62.24
C LYS A 74 4.65 19.89 -61.19
N ASP A 75 3.43 19.55 -61.62
CA ASP A 75 2.32 19.29 -60.71
C ASP A 75 2.60 18.04 -59.84
N GLU A 76 3.19 16.99 -60.42
CA GLU A 76 3.61 15.79 -59.68
C GLU A 76 4.69 16.10 -58.63
N ILE A 77 5.72 16.87 -59.00
CA ILE A 77 6.77 17.30 -58.06
C ILE A 77 6.19 18.16 -56.93
N ALA A 78 5.26 19.07 -57.24
CA ALA A 78 4.60 19.90 -56.24
C ALA A 78 3.81 19.03 -55.23
N ASN A 79 3.06 18.04 -55.72
CA ASN A 79 2.33 17.09 -54.87
C ASN A 79 3.27 16.24 -54.00
N LEU A 80 4.36 15.72 -54.56
CA LEU A 80 5.35 14.93 -53.81
C LEU A 80 6.06 15.77 -52.76
N THR A 81 6.31 17.05 -53.03
CA THR A 81 6.92 17.99 -52.08
C THR A 81 5.97 18.24 -50.91
N ALA A 82 4.68 18.46 -51.18
CA ALA A 82 3.66 18.64 -50.14
C ALA A 82 3.48 17.37 -49.28
N ASP A 83 3.50 16.17 -49.89
CA ASP A 83 3.43 14.90 -49.14
C ASP A 83 4.67 14.70 -48.25
N LEU A 84 5.86 15.06 -48.75
CA LEU A 84 7.10 14.99 -47.98
C LEU A 84 7.10 15.96 -46.80
N GLU A 85 6.66 17.21 -46.99
CA GLU A 85 6.49 18.20 -45.92
C GLU A 85 5.51 17.69 -44.86
N SER A 86 4.35 17.17 -45.28
CA SER A 86 3.36 16.61 -44.35
C SER A 86 3.91 15.41 -43.56
N LYS A 87 4.69 14.53 -44.18
CA LYS A 87 5.35 13.42 -43.48
C LYS A 87 6.40 13.91 -42.50
N ASN A 88 7.17 14.93 -42.87
CA ASN A 88 8.18 15.52 -42.00
C ASN A 88 7.55 16.15 -40.75
N ASP A 89 6.45 16.89 -40.93
CA ASP A 89 5.69 17.46 -39.81
C ASP A 89 5.16 16.35 -38.87
N ARG A 90 4.67 15.24 -39.43
CA ARG A 90 4.23 14.09 -38.63
C ARG A 90 5.38 13.41 -37.87
N ILE A 91 6.59 13.37 -38.42
CA ILE A 91 7.77 12.85 -37.72
C ILE A 91 8.11 13.75 -36.52
N VAL A 92 8.13 15.07 -36.72
CA VAL A 92 8.40 16.03 -35.63
C VAL A 92 7.36 15.91 -34.51
N GLU A 93 6.09 15.73 -34.86
CA GLU A 93 5.02 15.49 -33.87
C GLU A 93 5.24 14.21 -33.07
N LEU A 94 5.57 13.09 -33.75
CA LEU A 94 5.85 11.81 -33.09
C LEU A 94 7.11 11.84 -32.22
N GLU A 95 8.15 12.59 -32.61
CA GLU A 95 9.35 12.79 -31.78
C GLU A 95 9.02 13.57 -30.50
N ALA A 96 8.12 14.56 -30.57
CA ALA A 96 7.65 15.29 -29.40
C ALA A 96 6.84 14.38 -28.46
N GLU A 97 5.88 13.61 -29.00
CA GLU A 97 5.08 12.62 -28.23
C GLU A 97 5.98 11.57 -27.55
N LEU A 98 7.01 11.09 -28.25
CA LEU A 98 7.96 10.13 -27.70
C LEU A 98 8.74 10.71 -26.51
N ASN A 99 9.22 11.95 -26.63
CA ASN A 99 9.99 12.61 -25.57
C ASN A 99 9.12 12.90 -24.33
N GLU A 100 7.84 13.27 -24.54
CA GLU A 100 6.87 13.42 -23.44
C GLU A 100 6.66 12.07 -22.74
N THR A 101 6.42 11.00 -23.50
CA THR A 101 6.25 9.64 -22.95
C THR A 101 7.49 9.17 -22.17
N GLN A 102 8.69 9.49 -22.65
CA GLN A 102 9.94 9.17 -21.93
C GLN A 102 10.05 9.90 -20.60
N THR A 103 9.64 11.18 -20.57
CA THR A 103 9.62 11.97 -19.34
C THR A 103 8.62 11.39 -18.32
N GLU A 104 7.42 11.05 -18.77
CA GLU A 104 6.41 10.39 -17.91
C GLU A 104 6.90 9.04 -17.37
N LEU A 105 7.64 8.26 -18.18
CA LEU A 105 8.22 7.00 -17.75
C LEU A 105 9.29 7.18 -16.68
N GLU A 106 10.17 8.18 -16.81
CA GLU A 106 11.19 8.49 -15.81
C GLU A 106 10.57 8.96 -14.48
N GLU A 107 9.51 9.78 -14.55
CA GLU A 107 8.74 10.20 -13.38
C GLU A 107 8.09 8.99 -12.67
N ALA A 108 7.44 8.10 -13.43
CA ALA A 108 6.82 6.90 -12.88
C ALA A 108 7.86 5.95 -12.22
N GLN A 109 9.04 5.79 -12.83
CA GLN A 109 10.13 5.00 -12.25
C GLN A 109 10.64 5.60 -10.93
N THR A 110 10.73 6.92 -10.86
CA THR A 110 11.13 7.62 -9.63
C THR A 110 10.11 7.38 -8.51
N THR A 111 8.82 7.55 -8.80
CA THR A 111 7.74 7.28 -7.83
C THR A 111 7.72 5.82 -7.38
N LEU A 112 7.95 4.87 -8.29
CA LEU A 112 8.05 3.45 -7.93
C LEU A 112 9.22 3.19 -6.97
N GLN A 113 10.38 3.81 -7.21
CA GLN A 113 11.55 3.66 -6.34
C GLN A 113 11.29 4.25 -4.94
N GLU A 114 10.63 5.41 -4.85
CA GLU A 114 10.24 6.02 -3.58
C GLU A 114 9.27 5.11 -2.81
N ALA A 115 8.23 4.60 -3.49
CA ALA A 115 7.27 3.67 -2.88
C ALA A 115 7.96 2.39 -2.36
N GLN A 116 8.95 1.87 -3.08
CA GLN A 116 9.72 0.70 -2.63
C GLN A 116 10.54 1.00 -1.37
N GLN A 117 11.10 2.21 -1.24
CA GLN A 117 11.82 2.62 -0.03
C GLN A 117 10.88 2.75 1.17
N ASP A 118 9.69 3.32 0.96
CA ASP A 118 8.67 3.44 2.00
C ASP A 118 8.19 2.06 2.48
N ILE A 119 7.98 1.12 1.55
CA ILE A 119 7.64 -0.27 1.88
C ILE A 119 8.74 -0.93 2.72
N ASP A 120 10.01 -0.78 2.32
CA ASP A 120 11.14 -1.36 3.06
C ASP A 120 11.28 -0.72 4.46
N ALA A 121 10.97 0.58 4.60
CA ALA A 121 10.96 1.26 5.90
C ALA A 121 9.84 0.73 6.82
N ILE A 122 8.61 0.67 6.32
CA ILE A 122 7.45 0.13 7.06
C ILE A 122 7.71 -1.32 7.48
N ARG A 123 8.30 -2.14 6.60
CA ARG A 123 8.69 -3.53 6.91
C ARG A 123 9.64 -3.58 8.11
N ASN A 124 10.69 -2.76 8.12
CA ASN A 124 11.66 -2.76 9.22
C ASN A 124 11.04 -2.28 10.53
N GLU A 125 10.21 -1.25 10.50
CA GLU A 125 9.48 -0.76 11.67
C GLU A 125 8.56 -1.84 12.23
N THR A 126 7.86 -2.57 11.37
CA THR A 126 6.92 -3.59 11.83
C THR A 126 7.62 -4.81 12.42
N LEU A 127 8.75 -5.25 11.84
CA LEU A 127 9.58 -6.30 12.43
C LEU A 127 10.16 -5.89 13.80
N ALA A 128 10.53 -4.62 13.96
CA ALA A 128 11.00 -4.10 15.25
C ALA A 128 9.88 -4.07 16.30
N MET A 129 8.65 -3.76 15.88
CA MET A 129 7.47 -3.82 16.76
C MET A 129 7.18 -5.25 17.20
N ASP A 130 7.19 -6.22 16.28
CA ASP A 130 6.98 -7.64 16.58
C ASP A 130 7.99 -8.16 17.62
N GLU A 131 9.28 -7.89 17.40
CA GLU A 131 10.33 -8.25 18.36
C GLU A 131 10.12 -7.59 19.74
N ALA A 132 9.74 -6.30 19.77
CA ALA A 132 9.50 -5.59 21.03
C ALA A 132 8.29 -6.16 21.79
N ILE A 133 7.24 -6.57 21.09
CA ILE A 133 6.06 -7.23 21.67
C ILE A 133 6.46 -8.58 22.24
N ASN A 134 7.14 -9.42 21.44
CA ASN A 134 7.60 -10.74 21.87
C ASN A 134 8.50 -10.66 23.12
N GLN A 135 9.41 -9.68 23.15
CA GLN A 135 10.22 -9.40 24.34
C GLN A 135 9.38 -8.99 25.55
N SER A 136 8.31 -8.20 25.36
CA SER A 136 7.42 -7.76 26.44
C SER A 136 6.60 -8.92 27.02
N ILE A 137 6.06 -9.79 26.16
CA ILE A 137 5.33 -11.00 26.58
C ILE A 137 6.27 -11.99 27.29
N GLN A 138 7.47 -12.20 26.75
CA GLN A 138 8.48 -13.04 27.40
C GLN A 138 8.83 -12.49 28.77
N TRP A 139 9.09 -11.18 28.88
CA TRP A 139 9.37 -10.53 30.15
C TRP A 139 8.23 -10.72 31.15
N PHE A 140 6.97 -10.56 30.73
CA PHE A 140 5.81 -10.76 31.59
C PHE A 140 5.70 -12.20 32.08
N THR A 141 5.96 -13.17 31.21
CA THR A 141 5.95 -14.60 31.53
C THR A 141 7.02 -14.93 32.57
N GLU A 142 8.25 -14.44 32.38
CA GLU A 142 9.36 -14.61 33.32
C GLU A 142 9.08 -13.94 34.69
N ASN A 143 8.25 -12.89 34.70
CA ASN A 143 7.82 -12.19 35.92
C ASN A 143 6.48 -12.69 36.49
N SER A 144 5.87 -13.71 35.87
CA SER A 144 4.64 -14.36 36.35
C SER A 144 4.91 -15.53 37.28
N GLU A 145 6.17 -15.73 37.68
CA GLU A 145 6.61 -16.69 38.69
C GLU A 145 7.44 -15.97 39.76
N LEU A 146 7.36 -16.44 41.01
CA LEU A 146 8.22 -15.91 42.06
C LEU A 146 9.67 -16.33 41.82
N PRO A 147 10.63 -15.39 41.69
CA PRO A 147 12.02 -15.75 41.43
C PRO A 147 12.61 -16.57 42.59
N SER A 148 13.25 -17.69 42.29
CA SER A 148 13.92 -18.53 43.31
C SER A 148 15.07 -17.83 44.04
N THR A 149 15.62 -16.76 43.45
CA THR A 149 16.67 -15.92 44.04
C THR A 149 16.16 -14.94 45.08
N LEU A 150 14.86 -14.69 45.08
CA LEU A 150 14.22 -13.69 45.89
C LEU A 150 14.09 -14.19 47.33
N LYS A 151 14.53 -13.39 48.30
CA LYS A 151 14.46 -13.74 49.74
C LYS A 151 13.06 -13.52 50.31
N VAL A 152 12.04 -14.08 49.66
CA VAL A 152 10.65 -14.05 50.12
C VAL A 152 10.25 -15.31 50.88
N ASP A 153 11.14 -16.28 51.09
CA ASP A 153 10.84 -17.51 51.84
C ASP A 153 10.15 -17.24 53.19
N ARG A 154 10.58 -16.19 53.90
CA ARG A 154 9.93 -15.82 55.17
C ARG A 154 8.48 -15.38 54.98
N PHE A 155 8.20 -14.63 53.92
CA PHE A 155 6.84 -14.21 53.57
C PHE A 155 6.01 -15.42 53.13
N ILE A 156 6.54 -16.28 52.26
CA ILE A 156 5.86 -17.49 51.79
C ILE A 156 5.54 -18.43 52.95
N ASN A 157 6.50 -18.71 53.83
CA ASN A 157 6.25 -19.53 55.01
C ASN A 157 5.17 -18.92 55.91
N LYS A 158 5.11 -17.59 56.03
CA LYS A 158 4.02 -16.93 56.77
C LYS A 158 2.67 -17.03 56.09
N VAL A 159 2.63 -17.04 54.75
CA VAL A 159 1.39 -17.30 54.00
C VAL A 159 0.95 -18.74 54.23
N GLU A 160 1.86 -19.71 54.08
CA GLU A 160 1.59 -21.14 54.33
C GLU A 160 1.13 -21.38 55.78
N ASP A 161 1.81 -20.80 56.78
CA ASP A 161 1.49 -21.02 58.19
C ASP A 161 0.25 -20.24 58.67
N GLY A 162 -0.01 -19.07 58.10
CA GLY A 162 -0.95 -18.08 58.66
C GLY A 162 -2.19 -17.79 57.81
N CYS A 163 -2.12 -18.03 56.50
CA CYS A 163 -3.23 -17.80 55.57
C CYS A 163 -3.94 -19.08 55.13
N GLU A 164 -3.32 -20.24 55.36
CA GLU A 164 -3.94 -21.53 55.16
C GLU A 164 -4.75 -21.95 56.41
N GLN A 165 -6.04 -22.18 56.24
CA GLN A 165 -6.92 -22.68 57.30
C GLN A 165 -7.57 -23.98 56.85
N GLY A 166 -6.98 -25.11 57.24
CA GLY A 166 -7.41 -26.41 56.77
C GLY A 166 -6.97 -26.63 55.34
N ASN A 167 -7.91 -26.63 54.39
CA ASN A 167 -7.63 -26.76 52.95
C ASN A 167 -7.88 -25.44 52.21
N THR A 168 -8.01 -24.33 52.92
CA THR A 168 -8.47 -23.06 52.37
C THR A 168 -7.38 -22.01 52.45
N LEU A 169 -7.04 -21.38 51.33
CA LEU A 169 -6.07 -20.28 51.25
C LEU A 169 -6.82 -18.94 51.22
N ASN A 170 -6.70 -18.18 52.31
CA ASN A 170 -7.37 -16.90 52.48
C ASN A 170 -6.64 -15.78 51.73
N LEU A 171 -7.25 -15.24 50.67
CA LEU A 171 -6.62 -14.23 49.83
C LEU A 171 -6.48 -12.86 50.52
N ALA A 172 -7.39 -12.51 51.43
CA ALA A 172 -7.28 -11.27 52.21
C ALA A 172 -6.09 -11.32 53.18
N CYS A 173 -5.82 -12.51 53.73
CA CYS A 173 -4.66 -12.76 54.58
C CYS A 173 -3.36 -12.48 53.82
N ILE A 174 -3.26 -12.93 52.57
CA ILE A 174 -2.11 -12.67 51.71
C ILE A 174 -1.92 -11.16 51.52
N SER A 175 -2.97 -10.43 51.13
CA SER A 175 -2.90 -8.97 50.97
C SER A 175 -2.47 -8.26 52.26
N TYR A 176 -2.95 -8.71 53.41
CA TYR A 176 -2.50 -8.23 54.71
C TYR A 176 -1.01 -8.47 54.94
N LEU A 177 -0.51 -9.70 54.70
CA LEU A 177 0.90 -10.04 54.86
C LEU A 177 1.80 -9.32 53.85
N MET A 178 1.33 -9.02 52.64
CA MET A 178 2.05 -8.17 51.69
C MET A 178 2.31 -6.79 52.31
N GLY A 179 1.29 -6.20 52.95
CA GLY A 179 1.44 -4.95 53.69
C GLY A 179 2.33 -5.06 54.92
N SER A 180 2.14 -6.08 55.76
CA SER A 180 2.83 -6.18 57.05
C SER A 180 4.27 -6.70 56.95
N GLU A 181 4.53 -7.69 56.09
CA GLU A 181 5.84 -8.35 55.97
C GLU A 181 6.71 -7.72 54.89
N LEU A 182 6.12 -7.37 53.74
CA LEU A 182 6.85 -6.77 52.62
C LEU A 182 6.79 -5.24 52.64
N GLY A 183 5.89 -4.66 53.45
CA GLY A 183 5.67 -3.21 53.49
C GLY A 183 4.97 -2.68 52.24
N MET A 184 4.33 -3.55 51.46
CA MET A 184 3.71 -3.19 50.19
C MET A 184 2.52 -2.25 50.42
N VAL A 185 2.53 -1.15 49.69
CA VAL A 185 1.43 -0.19 49.66
C VAL A 185 1.17 0.25 48.23
N TYR A 186 -0.05 0.71 47.96
CA TYR A 186 -0.39 1.27 46.66
C TYR A 186 0.48 2.51 46.36
N LYS A 187 1.09 2.55 45.17
CA LYS A 187 1.97 3.63 44.72
C LYS A 187 1.73 3.90 43.25
N ASN A 188 1.33 5.13 42.95
CA ASN A 188 1.32 5.60 41.57
C ASN A 188 2.74 5.65 41.02
N ASP A 189 2.80 5.51 39.70
CA ASP A 189 4.07 5.58 39.02
C ASP A 189 4.66 6.98 38.84
N PRO A 190 5.98 7.14 39.03
CA PRO A 190 6.63 8.43 38.93
C PRO A 190 6.83 8.89 37.47
N THR A 191 6.86 7.96 36.51
CA THR A 191 7.21 8.24 35.10
C THR A 191 6.38 7.41 34.13
N GLY A 192 5.08 7.66 34.11
CA GLY A 192 4.13 6.93 33.27
C GLY A 192 3.83 5.53 33.81
N ASP A 193 2.68 5.00 33.39
CA ASP A 193 2.18 3.67 33.73
C ASP A 193 3.17 2.60 33.23
N ARG A 194 3.69 1.76 34.11
CA ARG A 194 4.48 0.60 33.71
C ARG A 194 4.37 -0.52 34.73
N LEU A 195 4.45 -1.74 34.22
CA LEU A 195 4.53 -2.92 35.03
C LEU A 195 5.96 -3.14 35.55
N TYR A 196 6.12 -3.32 36.86
CA TYR A 196 7.42 -3.62 37.47
C TYR A 196 7.68 -5.12 37.56
N SER A 197 8.96 -5.50 37.53
CA SER A 197 9.33 -6.87 37.87
C SER A 197 8.99 -7.18 39.33
N ILE A 198 8.79 -8.47 39.66
CA ILE A 198 8.50 -8.90 41.05
C ILE A 198 9.56 -8.38 42.04
N GLU A 199 10.83 -8.42 41.65
CA GLU A 199 11.93 -7.91 42.48
C GLU A 199 11.84 -6.39 42.69
N GLU A 200 11.48 -5.63 41.66
CA GLU A 200 11.27 -4.19 41.76
C GLU A 200 10.05 -3.86 42.61
N ILE A 201 8.93 -4.58 42.47
CA ILE A 201 7.72 -4.40 43.29
C ILE A 201 8.07 -4.54 44.78
N ILE A 202 8.81 -5.58 45.14
CA ILE A 202 9.23 -5.81 46.53
C ILE A 202 10.20 -4.74 47.00
N THR A 203 11.20 -4.40 46.19
CA THR A 203 12.21 -3.39 46.51
C THR A 203 11.57 -2.02 46.72
N ARG A 204 10.63 -1.66 45.85
CA ARG A 204 9.82 -0.46 45.94
C ARG A 204 8.83 -0.53 47.08
N LYS A 205 8.52 -1.71 47.61
CA LYS A 205 7.46 -1.95 48.59
C LYS A 205 6.09 -1.54 48.05
N GLY A 206 5.71 -2.15 46.94
CA GLY A 206 4.42 -1.97 46.28
C GLY A 206 4.50 -1.21 44.96
N GLY A 207 3.32 -0.97 44.41
CA GLY A 207 3.05 -0.52 43.06
C GLY A 207 1.57 -0.14 42.91
N ASP A 208 1.07 0.01 41.71
CA ASP A 208 -0.35 0.21 41.41
C ASP A 208 -1.05 -1.11 41.05
N CYS A 209 -2.22 -1.06 40.43
CA CYS A 209 -3.14 -2.19 40.35
C CYS A 209 -2.59 -3.37 39.53
N GLU A 210 -1.86 -3.09 38.46
CA GLU A 210 -1.22 -4.07 37.59
C GLU A 210 -0.05 -4.75 38.29
N ASP A 211 0.74 -4.01 39.09
CA ASP A 211 1.84 -4.56 39.87
C ASP A 211 1.34 -5.53 40.94
N PHE A 212 0.28 -5.14 41.65
CA PHE A 212 -0.37 -6.01 42.62
C PHE A 212 -0.93 -7.26 41.93
N SER A 213 -1.53 -7.11 40.75
CA SER A 213 -2.05 -8.24 39.98
C SER A 213 -0.93 -9.18 39.52
N LEU A 214 0.19 -8.67 39.01
CA LEU A 214 1.33 -9.49 38.62
C LEU A 214 1.92 -10.23 39.82
N PHE A 215 2.11 -9.55 40.94
CA PHE A 215 2.64 -10.16 42.17
C PHE A 215 1.73 -11.27 42.68
N PHE A 216 0.41 -11.04 42.70
CA PHE A 216 -0.54 -12.01 43.19
C PHE A 216 -0.66 -13.21 42.24
N LYS A 217 -0.61 -12.99 40.93
CA LYS A 217 -0.52 -14.06 39.92
C LYS A 217 0.70 -14.95 40.17
N ALA A 218 1.89 -14.36 40.35
CA ALA A 218 3.12 -15.10 40.62
C ALA A 218 3.04 -15.92 41.92
N LEU A 219 2.39 -15.36 42.94
CA LEU A 219 2.15 -16.06 44.20
C LEU A 219 1.15 -17.22 44.03
N LEU A 220 0.06 -17.04 43.29
CA LEU A 220 -0.90 -18.12 43.06
C LEU A 220 -0.28 -19.27 42.25
N ASN A 221 0.55 -18.95 41.26
CA ASN A 221 1.31 -19.96 40.51
C ASN A 221 2.23 -20.80 41.43
N ARG A 222 2.73 -20.24 42.54
CA ARG A 222 3.53 -20.98 43.54
C ARG A 222 2.72 -22.02 44.31
N PHE A 223 1.41 -21.80 44.48
CA PHE A 223 0.49 -22.71 45.17
C PHE A 223 -0.16 -23.75 44.25
N LYS A 224 0.11 -23.72 42.95
CA LYS A 224 -0.28 -24.80 42.04
C LYS A 224 0.36 -26.13 42.47
N GLY A 225 -0.39 -27.22 42.28
CA GLY A 225 -0.04 -28.57 42.71
C GLY A 225 -0.38 -28.88 44.17
N GLN A 226 -0.95 -27.93 44.92
CA GLN A 226 -1.41 -28.15 46.28
C GLN A 226 -2.92 -28.40 46.31
N ASP A 227 -3.36 -29.30 47.19
CA ASP A 227 -4.79 -29.50 47.45
C ASP A 227 -5.25 -28.33 48.31
N LEU A 228 -5.66 -27.23 47.68
CA LEU A 228 -6.13 -26.02 48.35
C LEU A 228 -7.40 -25.50 47.67
N GLU A 229 -8.20 -24.73 48.40
CA GLU A 229 -9.34 -23.98 47.89
C GLU A 229 -9.09 -22.50 48.15
N LEU A 230 -9.10 -21.69 47.10
CA LEU A 230 -8.93 -20.25 47.23
C LEU A 230 -10.20 -19.62 47.82
N GLU A 231 -10.04 -18.74 48.81
CA GLU A 231 -11.15 -18.01 49.43
C GLU A 231 -10.89 -16.50 49.42
N ALA A 232 -11.79 -15.75 48.78
CA ALA A 232 -11.86 -14.30 48.89
C ALA A 232 -12.95 -13.89 49.89
N TRP A 233 -12.97 -12.63 50.30
CA TRP A 233 -14.06 -12.12 51.13
C TRP A 233 -15.09 -11.34 50.30
N GLU A 234 -16.35 -11.40 50.71
CA GLU A 234 -17.42 -10.56 50.17
C GLU A 234 -18.27 -9.97 51.30
N ARG A 235 -19.10 -8.97 50.97
CA ARG A 235 -20.05 -8.41 51.94
C ARG A 235 -21.05 -9.50 52.36
N GLY A 236 -21.28 -9.60 53.66
CA GLY A 236 -22.12 -10.64 54.24
C GLY A 236 -22.53 -10.34 55.67
N ILE A 237 -23.03 -11.36 56.36
CA ILE A 237 -23.37 -11.26 57.79
C ILE A 237 -22.30 -12.00 58.57
N GLY A 238 -21.70 -11.34 59.56
CA GLY A 238 -20.67 -11.92 60.42
C GLY A 238 -19.38 -11.13 60.42
N SER A 239 -18.30 -11.81 60.78
CA SER A 239 -16.94 -11.27 60.81
C SER A 239 -16.05 -12.23 60.05
N TYR A 240 -15.41 -11.75 58.98
CA TYR A 240 -14.48 -12.54 58.18
C TYR A 240 -13.07 -12.34 58.71
N THR A 241 -12.41 -13.41 59.15
CA THR A 241 -11.05 -13.31 59.71
C THR A 241 -10.06 -13.17 58.57
N VAL A 242 -9.30 -12.09 58.57
CA VAL A 242 -8.24 -11.82 57.60
C VAL A 242 -6.94 -12.47 58.06
N TYR A 243 -6.56 -12.27 59.31
CA TYR A 243 -5.33 -12.84 59.87
C TYR A 243 -5.47 -13.00 61.38
N GLU A 244 -4.96 -14.09 61.93
CA GLU A 244 -4.96 -14.35 63.37
C GLU A 244 -3.58 -14.81 63.83
N ASP A 245 -2.94 -13.99 64.67
CA ASP A 245 -1.71 -14.36 65.35
C ASP A 245 -2.05 -14.77 66.79
N THR A 246 -2.06 -16.08 67.01
CA THR A 246 -2.38 -16.64 68.33
C THR A 246 -1.28 -16.39 69.36
N ALA A 247 -0.02 -16.20 68.93
CA ALA A 247 1.09 -15.91 69.83
C ALA A 247 1.00 -14.48 70.37
N GLU A 248 0.56 -13.54 69.53
CA GLU A 248 0.38 -12.13 69.91
C GLU A 248 -1.05 -11.80 70.38
N ASN A 249 -1.97 -12.78 70.36
CA ASN A 249 -3.39 -12.59 70.65
C ASN A 249 -3.99 -11.44 69.81
N MET A 250 -3.62 -11.38 68.53
CA MET A 250 -4.00 -10.35 67.57
C MET A 250 -4.88 -10.97 66.48
N ARG A 251 -6.03 -10.35 66.21
CA ARG A 251 -6.95 -10.80 65.16
C ARG A 251 -7.37 -9.62 64.29
N TRP A 252 -7.15 -9.75 62.99
CA TRP A 252 -7.61 -8.84 61.95
C TRP A 252 -8.82 -9.46 61.25
N TYR A 253 -9.87 -8.68 61.06
CA TYR A 253 -11.10 -9.15 60.45
C TYR A 253 -11.85 -8.01 59.74
N TYR A 254 -12.70 -8.38 58.79
CA TYR A 254 -13.70 -7.49 58.19
C TYR A 254 -15.06 -7.71 58.84
N ASP A 255 -15.68 -6.63 59.31
CA ASP A 255 -17.07 -6.64 59.79
C ASP A 255 -18.05 -6.74 58.63
N ASN A 256 -19.16 -7.45 58.84
CA ASN A 256 -20.18 -7.69 57.81
C ASN A 256 -19.58 -8.29 56.53
N ALA A 257 -18.72 -9.28 56.71
CA ALA A 257 -18.06 -9.99 55.64
C ALA A 257 -18.15 -11.51 55.87
N ARG A 258 -18.05 -12.26 54.77
CA ARG A 258 -17.98 -13.73 54.76
C ARG A 258 -17.00 -14.20 53.71
N GLY A 259 -16.54 -15.45 53.83
CA GLY A 259 -15.73 -16.10 52.82
C GLY A 259 -16.55 -16.51 51.61
N LYS A 260 -15.92 -16.46 50.43
CA LYS A 260 -16.43 -16.89 49.13
C LYS A 260 -15.35 -17.77 48.49
N ALA A 261 -15.66 -19.06 48.37
CA ALA A 261 -14.82 -20.01 47.65
C ALA A 261 -14.72 -19.63 46.16
N LEU A 262 -13.50 -19.68 45.63
CA LEU A 262 -13.19 -19.37 44.23
C LEU A 262 -12.80 -20.61 43.42
N GLY A 263 -12.44 -21.71 44.09
CA GLY A 263 -12.02 -22.97 43.48
C GLY A 263 -10.58 -23.35 43.80
N ASN A 264 -10.12 -24.48 43.28
CA ASN A 264 -8.78 -24.99 43.54
C ASN A 264 -7.75 -24.31 42.61
N PRO A 265 -6.60 -23.81 43.11
CA PRO A 265 -5.60 -23.15 42.27
C PRO A 265 -4.98 -24.08 41.22
N GLU A 266 -5.01 -25.40 41.41
CA GLU A 266 -4.57 -26.39 40.41
C GLU A 266 -5.47 -26.37 39.16
N ASP A 267 -6.77 -26.17 39.35
CA ASP A 267 -7.76 -26.17 38.27
C ASP A 267 -7.95 -24.77 37.65
N LEU A 268 -7.25 -23.74 38.15
CA LEU A 268 -7.45 -22.35 37.79
C LEU A 268 -6.17 -21.71 37.22
N HIS A 269 -6.38 -20.89 36.20
CA HIS A 269 -5.36 -20.05 35.58
C HIS A 269 -5.55 -18.60 36.03
N PRO A 270 -4.60 -18.04 36.81
CA PRO A 270 -4.63 -16.64 37.20
C PRO A 270 -4.12 -15.73 36.09
N TYR A 271 -4.92 -14.73 35.73
CA TYR A 271 -4.60 -13.70 34.76
C TYR A 271 -4.81 -12.30 35.36
N ALA A 272 -4.01 -11.33 34.93
CA ALA A 272 -4.28 -9.93 35.23
C ALA A 272 -5.35 -9.42 34.25
N ALA A 273 -6.46 -8.93 34.76
CA ALA A 273 -7.55 -8.37 33.97
C ALA A 273 -7.77 -6.90 34.32
N CYS A 274 -7.71 -6.04 33.32
CA CYS A 274 -7.80 -4.59 33.49
C CYS A 274 -9.05 -4.03 32.83
N TYR A 275 -9.66 -3.05 33.47
CA TYR A 275 -10.89 -2.42 33.03
C TYR A 275 -10.90 -0.94 33.33
N TRP A 276 -11.79 -0.20 32.65
CA TRP A 276 -12.02 1.20 32.96
C TRP A 276 -12.94 1.34 34.17
N ASN A 277 -12.47 2.03 35.21
CA ASN A 277 -13.26 2.38 36.38
C ASN A 277 -13.53 3.88 36.40
N GLU A 278 -14.73 4.25 36.83
CA GLU A 278 -15.11 5.64 37.07
C GLU A 278 -14.59 6.07 38.45
N ILE A 279 -13.53 6.86 38.43
CA ILE A 279 -12.94 7.50 39.60
C ILE A 279 -13.67 8.83 39.84
N PHE A 280 -14.52 8.86 40.88
CA PHE A 280 -15.25 10.05 41.36
C PHE A 280 -16.21 10.72 40.36
N GLY A 281 -16.98 9.95 39.59
CA GLY A 281 -18.15 10.45 38.85
C GLY A 281 -17.88 11.25 37.57
N THR A 282 -16.60 11.49 37.22
CA THR A 282 -16.22 12.18 35.97
C THR A 282 -14.88 11.76 35.37
N THR A 283 -14.00 11.11 36.13
CA THR A 283 -12.65 10.73 35.65
C THR A 283 -12.59 9.23 35.44
N TRP A 284 -12.16 8.79 34.26
CA TRP A 284 -11.92 7.37 34.00
C TRP A 284 -10.46 7.06 34.29
N GLY A 285 -10.22 5.99 35.05
CA GLY A 285 -8.88 5.43 35.26
C GLY A 285 -8.89 3.94 34.98
N GLY A 286 -7.74 3.41 34.54
CA GLY A 286 -7.54 1.97 34.48
C GLY A 286 -7.51 1.37 35.89
N HIS A 287 -8.04 0.17 36.05
CA HIS A 287 -7.89 -0.63 37.25
C HIS A 287 -7.69 -2.09 36.85
N CYS A 288 -6.74 -2.76 37.47
CA CYS A 288 -6.42 -4.17 37.22
C CYS A 288 -6.72 -5.02 38.45
N ILE A 289 -7.23 -6.22 38.22
CA ILE A 289 -7.58 -7.22 39.22
C ILE A 289 -7.13 -8.62 38.75
N ILE A 290 -7.28 -9.62 39.61
CA ILE A 290 -7.05 -11.01 39.22
C ILE A 290 -8.33 -11.62 38.67
N MET A 291 -8.22 -12.23 37.50
CA MET A 291 -9.19 -13.15 36.92
C MET A 291 -8.70 -14.58 37.12
N LEU A 292 -9.54 -15.46 37.65
CA LEU A 292 -9.29 -16.89 37.74
C LEU A 292 -10.28 -17.60 36.81
N THR A 293 -9.77 -18.42 35.89
CA THR A 293 -10.62 -19.24 35.01
C THR A 293 -10.05 -20.65 34.87
N ALA A 294 -10.91 -21.63 34.64
CA ALA A 294 -10.48 -22.99 34.30
C ALA A 294 -9.93 -23.09 32.85
N ALA A 295 -10.22 -22.10 32.01
CA ALA A 295 -9.70 -22.06 30.65
C ALA A 295 -8.21 -21.65 30.66
N ASN A 296 -7.38 -22.47 30.02
CA ASN A 296 -6.01 -22.10 29.71
C ASN A 296 -5.99 -21.24 28.44
N ILE A 297 -5.89 -19.91 28.61
CA ILE A 297 -5.89 -18.96 27.52
C ILE A 297 -4.49 -18.91 26.89
N THR A 298 -4.34 -19.57 25.75
CA THR A 298 -3.09 -19.64 24.97
C THR A 298 -3.23 -19.13 23.55
N SER A 299 -4.48 -18.86 23.14
CA SER A 299 -4.85 -18.35 21.84
C SER A 299 -6.13 -17.52 21.94
N SER A 300 -6.42 -16.77 20.89
CA SER A 300 -7.67 -16.00 20.77
C SER A 300 -8.94 -16.83 20.77
N SER A 301 -8.86 -18.05 20.25
CA SER A 301 -9.99 -18.97 20.30
C SER A 301 -10.35 -19.36 21.73
N ASP A 302 -9.40 -19.23 22.67
CA ASP A 302 -9.61 -19.54 24.07
C ASP A 302 -10.32 -18.40 24.82
N ILE A 303 -10.20 -17.15 24.37
CA ILE A 303 -10.85 -15.99 25.00
C ILE A 303 -12.23 -15.71 24.36
N ASN A 304 -13.22 -16.50 24.77
CA ASN A 304 -14.60 -16.35 24.31
C ASN A 304 -15.57 -16.39 25.49
N ASP A 305 -16.81 -15.95 25.27
CA ASP A 305 -17.84 -15.89 26.31
C ASP A 305 -18.01 -17.23 27.03
N ALA A 306 -17.94 -18.36 26.33
CA ALA A 306 -18.12 -19.68 26.95
C ALA A 306 -16.95 -20.07 27.87
N ASN A 307 -15.72 -19.69 27.52
CA ASN A 307 -14.52 -19.98 28.32
C ASN A 307 -14.31 -18.99 29.46
N LEU A 308 -14.87 -17.79 29.35
CA LEU A 308 -14.81 -16.75 30.38
C LEU A 308 -16.05 -16.70 31.27
N ALA A 309 -17.15 -17.38 30.92
CA ALA A 309 -18.41 -17.37 31.65
C ALA A 309 -18.24 -17.64 33.15
N ASP A 310 -17.40 -18.63 33.48
CA ASP A 310 -17.12 -19.05 34.84
C ASP A 310 -15.92 -18.35 35.48
N ALA A 311 -15.32 -17.38 34.80
CA ALA A 311 -14.19 -16.64 35.34
C ALA A 311 -14.61 -15.84 36.58
N VAL A 312 -13.85 -15.99 37.65
CA VAL A 312 -14.09 -15.29 38.93
C VAL A 312 -13.02 -14.25 39.17
N PHE A 313 -13.43 -13.11 39.72
CA PHE A 313 -12.57 -11.96 39.89
C PHE A 313 -12.38 -11.62 41.36
N PHE A 314 -11.17 -11.19 41.73
CA PHE A 314 -10.90 -10.62 43.06
C PHE A 314 -9.85 -9.51 43.03
N GLU A 315 -9.92 -8.62 44.01
CA GLU A 315 -8.97 -7.52 44.21
C GLU A 315 -7.70 -7.99 44.92
N PRO A 316 -6.51 -7.89 44.31
CA PRO A 316 -5.28 -8.34 44.95
C PRO A 316 -4.84 -7.44 46.12
N GLN A 317 -5.28 -6.18 46.18
CA GLN A 317 -4.93 -5.25 47.27
C GLN A 317 -5.61 -5.58 48.60
N ASP A 318 -6.76 -6.25 48.60
CA ASP A 318 -7.54 -6.54 49.84
C ASP A 318 -8.19 -7.93 49.87
N GLY A 319 -8.03 -8.74 48.83
CA GLY A 319 -8.60 -10.10 48.72
C GLY A 319 -10.12 -10.12 48.55
N LYS A 320 -10.73 -9.00 48.13
CA LYS A 320 -12.18 -8.90 47.97
C LYS A 320 -12.66 -9.56 46.69
N TYR A 321 -13.70 -10.39 46.81
CA TYR A 321 -14.43 -10.93 45.66
C TYR A 321 -15.13 -9.82 44.87
N LYS A 322 -14.95 -9.82 43.55
CA LYS A 322 -15.49 -8.82 42.62
C LYS A 322 -16.62 -9.34 41.75
N GLY A 323 -16.90 -10.64 41.80
CA GLY A 323 -17.95 -11.29 41.02
C GLY A 323 -17.42 -12.32 40.04
N ARG A 324 -18.35 -12.96 39.35
CA ARG A 324 -18.16 -13.86 38.20
C ARG A 324 -18.50 -13.10 36.93
N MET A 325 -17.78 -13.36 35.84
CA MET A 325 -17.90 -12.62 34.58
C MET A 325 -19.36 -12.42 34.15
N ASP A 326 -20.16 -13.49 34.06
CA ASP A 326 -21.47 -13.43 33.40
C ASP A 326 -22.56 -12.63 34.13
N ASP A 327 -22.58 -12.64 35.46
CA ASP A 327 -23.76 -12.19 36.21
C ASP A 327 -23.47 -11.41 37.51
N GLU A 328 -22.25 -11.50 38.04
CA GLU A 328 -21.89 -10.93 39.34
C GLU A 328 -20.79 -9.85 39.22
N PHE A 329 -19.99 -9.83 38.15
CA PHE A 329 -18.85 -8.94 38.03
C PHE A 329 -19.29 -7.49 37.86
N ASN A 330 -18.89 -6.67 38.83
CA ASN A 330 -19.15 -5.25 38.78
C ASN A 330 -17.85 -4.44 38.89
N ALA A 331 -17.49 -3.79 37.78
CA ALA A 331 -16.33 -2.90 37.65
C ALA A 331 -16.43 -1.61 38.51
N CYS A 332 -17.51 -1.41 39.25
CA CYS A 332 -17.71 -0.21 40.06
C CYS A 332 -16.74 -0.08 41.25
N ALA A 333 -16.33 1.16 41.53
CA ALA A 333 -15.82 1.53 42.85
C ALA A 333 -16.89 1.30 43.94
N ASP A 334 -16.44 0.83 45.11
CA ASP A 334 -17.30 0.48 46.24
C ASP A 334 -18.31 1.59 46.58
N GLY A 335 -19.61 1.28 46.42
CA GLY A 335 -20.72 2.17 46.78
C GLY A 335 -21.37 2.93 45.63
N ASN A 336 -20.91 2.77 44.39
CA ASN A 336 -21.59 3.26 43.20
C ASN A 336 -22.44 2.14 42.58
N GLU A 337 -23.72 2.05 42.93
CA GLU A 337 -24.65 1.05 42.37
C GLU A 337 -25.08 1.36 40.91
N THR A 338 -24.61 2.49 40.34
CA THR A 338 -25.09 2.99 39.05
C THR A 338 -24.13 2.79 37.88
N CYS A 339 -22.93 2.24 38.08
CA CYS A 339 -22.01 1.99 36.97
C CYS A 339 -22.21 0.59 36.34
N GLY A 340 -23.20 0.47 35.46
CA GLY A 340 -23.39 -0.52 34.37
C GLY A 340 -22.89 -1.97 34.55
N GLU A 341 -23.81 -2.92 34.46
CA GLU A 341 -23.65 -4.38 34.59
C GLU A 341 -23.01 -5.07 33.36
N ASP A 342 -22.31 -4.33 32.49
CA ASP A 342 -21.85 -4.88 31.21
C ASP A 342 -20.44 -5.50 31.32
N THR A 343 -20.34 -6.78 30.96
CA THR A 343 -19.11 -7.56 30.76
C THR A 343 -18.11 -6.94 29.79
N TYR A 344 -18.55 -6.01 28.94
CA TYR A 344 -17.74 -5.24 28.00
C TYR A 344 -16.76 -4.23 28.62
N LYS A 345 -16.63 -4.23 29.96
CA LYS A 345 -15.73 -3.32 30.67
C LYS A 345 -14.32 -3.87 30.87
N ILE A 346 -14.11 -5.19 30.86
CA ILE A 346 -12.74 -5.72 30.79
C ILE A 346 -12.18 -5.30 29.43
N VAL A 347 -11.12 -4.52 29.47
CA VAL A 347 -10.47 -4.00 28.27
C VAL A 347 -9.24 -4.81 27.96
N PHE A 348 -8.50 -5.26 28.97
CA PHE A 348 -7.28 -6.04 28.77
C PHE A 348 -7.26 -7.29 29.63
N VAL A 349 -6.75 -8.39 29.07
CA VAL A 349 -6.36 -9.60 29.82
C VAL A 349 -4.92 -9.93 29.45
N ILE A 350 -4.04 -9.95 30.44
CA ILE A 350 -2.62 -10.25 30.26
C ILE A 350 -2.36 -11.71 30.66
N THR A 351 -1.93 -12.52 29.68
CA THR A 351 -1.64 -13.95 29.85
C THR A 351 -0.15 -14.24 29.68
N ASP A 352 0.24 -15.50 29.88
CA ASP A 352 1.62 -15.95 29.63
C ASP A 352 1.94 -16.09 28.13
N SER A 353 0.94 -15.93 27.26
CA SER A 353 1.09 -16.14 25.81
C SER A 353 0.90 -14.86 25.00
N ASP A 354 0.07 -13.94 25.50
CA ASP A 354 -0.36 -12.75 24.76
C ASP A 354 -1.08 -11.75 25.69
N LEU A 355 -1.29 -10.54 25.18
CA LEU A 355 -2.14 -9.48 25.73
C LEU A 355 -3.40 -9.36 24.87
N TYR A 356 -4.55 -9.63 25.47
CA TYR A 356 -5.84 -9.61 24.79
C TYR A 356 -6.57 -8.30 25.09
N GLU A 357 -6.98 -7.56 24.05
CA GLU A 357 -7.76 -6.33 24.13
C GLU A 357 -9.19 -6.55 23.63
N PHE A 358 -10.20 -6.21 24.44
CA PHE A 358 -11.58 -6.17 23.97
C PHE A 358 -11.90 -4.82 23.31
N SER A 359 -12.06 -4.81 22.00
CA SER A 359 -12.47 -3.62 21.24
C SER A 359 -13.35 -3.98 20.06
N ASP A 360 -14.28 -3.09 19.71
CA ASP A 360 -15.28 -3.30 18.64
C ASP A 360 -16.13 -4.57 18.77
N GLY A 361 -16.43 -4.99 20.01
CA GLY A 361 -17.29 -6.14 20.29
C GLY A 361 -16.60 -7.50 20.10
N ARG A 362 -15.27 -7.52 20.02
CA ARG A 362 -14.46 -8.74 19.90
C ARG A 362 -13.16 -8.62 20.70
N TRP A 363 -12.59 -9.76 21.04
CA TRP A 363 -11.22 -9.82 21.55
C TRP A 363 -10.23 -9.74 20.38
N ASN A 364 -9.28 -8.82 20.49
CA ASN A 364 -8.11 -8.67 19.63
C ASN A 364 -6.88 -9.05 20.47
N TYR A 365 -5.80 -9.47 19.84
CA TYR A 365 -4.63 -10.01 20.51
C TYR A 365 -3.40 -9.75 19.66
N TYR A 366 -2.21 -9.72 20.25
CA TYR A 366 -1.03 -9.28 19.50
C TYR A 366 -0.55 -10.30 18.48
N ALA A 367 -0.69 -11.61 18.73
CA ALA A 367 -0.32 -12.62 17.75
C ALA A 367 -1.10 -12.47 16.43
N ASP A 368 -2.34 -11.97 16.47
CA ASP A 368 -3.14 -11.67 15.27
C ASP A 368 -2.51 -10.57 14.40
N TYR A 369 -1.80 -9.63 15.02
CA TYR A 369 -1.04 -8.62 14.29
C TYR A 369 0.21 -9.22 13.65
N GLY A 370 0.87 -10.16 14.33
CA GLY A 370 2.00 -10.94 13.79
C GLY A 370 1.59 -11.75 12.56
N ASP A 371 0.51 -12.53 12.65
CA ASP A 371 0.00 -13.34 11.53
C ASP A 371 -0.41 -12.46 10.33
N ARG A 372 -1.11 -11.35 10.59
CA ARG A 372 -1.48 -10.39 9.54
C ARG A 372 -0.27 -9.69 8.94
N LEU A 373 0.77 -9.45 9.74
CA LEU A 373 2.02 -8.89 9.25
C LEU A 373 2.71 -9.89 8.31
N ASP A 374 2.81 -11.16 8.70
CA ASP A 374 3.39 -12.20 7.86
C ASP A 374 2.67 -12.32 6.51
N ASP A 375 1.33 -12.23 6.49
CA ASP A 375 0.54 -12.18 5.26
C ASP A 375 0.88 -10.95 4.40
N ILE A 376 0.95 -9.76 5.01
CA ILE A 376 1.33 -8.52 4.31
C ILE A 376 2.76 -8.63 3.76
N LEU A 377 3.71 -9.15 4.55
CA LEU A 377 5.10 -9.33 4.13
C LEU A 377 5.20 -10.32 2.98
N ALA A 378 4.42 -11.41 3.00
CA ALA A 378 4.37 -12.40 1.93
C ALA A 378 3.78 -11.81 0.63
N ASP A 379 2.74 -10.98 0.72
CA ASP A 379 2.17 -10.31 -0.44
C ASP A 379 3.10 -9.24 -1.01
N LEU A 380 3.83 -8.51 -0.16
CA LEU A 380 4.87 -7.58 -0.59
C LEU A 380 6.03 -8.28 -1.31
N ASP A 381 6.46 -9.44 -0.83
CA ASP A 381 7.53 -10.21 -1.48
C ASP A 381 7.11 -10.72 -2.87
N LYS A 382 5.83 -11.10 -3.05
CA LYS A 382 5.31 -11.46 -4.39
C LYS A 382 5.39 -10.31 -5.37
N ILE A 383 5.00 -9.10 -4.94
CA ILE A 383 5.06 -7.87 -5.77
C ILE A 383 6.50 -7.63 -6.25
N LYS A 384 7.49 -7.82 -5.37
CA LYS A 384 8.92 -7.62 -5.70
C LYS A 384 9.45 -8.67 -6.67
N THR A 385 8.99 -9.93 -6.56
CA THR A 385 9.44 -10.99 -7.45
C THR A 385 8.87 -10.87 -8.86
N ASP A 386 7.62 -10.41 -9.01
CA ASP A 386 6.99 -10.26 -10.32
C ASP A 386 7.65 -9.15 -11.15
N ASP A 387 8.05 -8.05 -10.52
CA ASP A 387 8.76 -6.92 -11.17
C ASP A 387 10.16 -7.31 -11.69
N SER A 388 10.77 -8.36 -11.12
CA SER A 388 12.09 -8.85 -11.56
C SER A 388 12.05 -9.77 -12.80
N SER A 389 10.85 -10.16 -13.26
CA SER A 389 10.68 -11.23 -14.27
C SER A 389 10.24 -10.76 -15.67
N GLU A 390 9.84 -9.50 -15.86
CA GLU A 390 9.41 -8.97 -17.16
C GLU A 390 10.07 -7.63 -17.50
N GLY A 391 11.40 -7.63 -17.64
CA GLY A 391 12.04 -6.58 -18.43
C GLY A 391 11.57 -6.70 -19.89
N PRO A 392 10.92 -5.68 -20.49
CA PRO A 392 10.52 -5.75 -21.88
C PRO A 392 11.80 -5.87 -22.72
N GLY A 393 12.03 -7.07 -23.25
CA GLY A 393 13.08 -7.30 -24.23
C GLY A 393 12.86 -6.37 -25.41
N ILE A 394 13.67 -5.31 -25.49
CA ILE A 394 13.70 -4.40 -26.62
C ILE A 394 14.00 -5.28 -27.85
N PRO A 395 13.08 -5.40 -28.82
CA PRO A 395 13.37 -6.14 -30.04
C PRO A 395 14.45 -5.38 -30.81
N SER A 396 15.58 -6.03 -31.01
CA SER A 396 16.73 -5.54 -31.80
C SER A 396 16.42 -5.38 -33.28
#